data_AF-U7UWF9-F1
#
_entry.id   AF-U7UWF9-F1
#
_cell.length_a   1.000
_cell.length_b   1.000
_cell.length_c   1.000
_cell.angle_alpha   90.00
_cell.angle_beta   90.00
_cell.angle_gamma   90.00
#
_symmetry.space_group_name_H-M   'P 1'
#
loop_
_entity.id
_entity.type
_entity.pdbx_description
1 polymer ?
#
loop_
_entity_poly.entity_id
_entity_poly.type
_entity_poly.pdbx_seq_one_letter_code
_entity_poly.pdbx_strand_id
1 'polypeptide(L)'
;MKYNGFYFWLFKRPMKKVLIEKYGEVYASEIIRKSKGVYRDLVENMDDIGADNPMVYNEMFALVFVSPYLASDKKIPPETIQEMMRRSLYYIKWFFAMTDLNTKRGKASNKKNIVKYYKWYTPEKEKLYPTSFKVDFEGQPYEDACYY
;
A
#
# COMPACT_ATOMS: atom_id res chain seq x y z
N MET A 1 -11.32 8.36 2.89
CA MET A 1 -11.03 7.46 4.04
C MET A 1 -10.43 8.22 5.24
N LYS A 2 -10.42 7.67 6.47
CA LYS A 2 -9.82 8.38 7.65
C LYS A 2 -8.29 8.30 7.66
N TYR A 3 -7.63 9.46 7.65
CA TYR A 3 -6.18 9.55 7.79
C TYR A 3 -5.66 9.14 9.18
N ASN A 4 -4.64 8.28 9.23
CA ASN A 4 -3.97 7.86 10.49
C ASN A 4 -2.44 8.08 10.48
N GLY A 5 -1.85 8.50 9.35
CA GLY A 5 -0.42 8.83 9.20
C GLY A 5 0.58 7.69 9.37
N PHE A 6 0.13 6.46 9.69
CA PHE A 6 1.00 5.33 10.00
C PHE A 6 1.96 5.00 8.86
N TYR A 7 1.43 4.79 7.65
CA TYR A 7 2.26 4.43 6.48
C TYR A 7 3.26 5.53 6.10
N PHE A 8 2.85 6.80 6.18
CA PHE A 8 3.76 7.90 5.92
C PHE A 8 4.91 7.94 6.93
N TRP A 9 4.59 7.74 8.22
CA TRP A 9 5.60 7.65 9.26
C TRP A 9 6.57 6.49 9.03
N LEU A 10 6.07 5.33 8.59
CA LEU A 10 6.85 4.14 8.34
C LEU A 10 7.84 4.33 7.17
N PHE A 11 7.40 4.93 6.06
CA PHE A 11 8.21 5.01 4.83
C PHE A 11 8.93 6.33 4.59
N LYS A 12 8.64 7.41 5.35
CA LYS A 12 9.29 8.71 5.13
C LYS A 12 10.82 8.64 5.14
N ARG A 13 11.40 7.80 6.00
CA ARG A 13 12.86 7.67 6.16
C ARG A 13 13.52 7.01 4.94
N PRO A 14 13.12 5.78 4.53
CA PRO A 14 13.69 5.15 3.33
C PRO A 14 13.43 5.96 2.06
N MET A 15 12.24 6.58 1.92
CA MET A 15 11.96 7.49 0.80
C MET A 15 12.90 8.70 0.79
N LYS A 16 13.06 9.37 1.94
CA LYS A 16 13.97 10.53 2.06
C LYS A 16 15.39 10.16 1.67
N LYS A 17 15.88 8.98 2.06
CA LYS A 17 17.24 8.53 1.73
C LYS A 17 17.48 8.45 0.21
N VAL A 18 16.53 7.90 -0.55
CA VAL A 18 16.62 7.89 -2.03
C VAL A 18 16.64 9.30 -2.60
N LEU A 19 15.82 10.20 -2.06
CA LEU A 19 15.76 11.58 -2.52
C LEU A 19 17.07 12.34 -2.23
N ILE A 20 17.69 12.14 -1.08
CA ILE A 20 18.98 12.75 -0.73
C ILE A 20 20.04 12.32 -1.73
N GLU A 21 20.15 11.02 -2.00
CA GLU A 21 21.16 10.45 -2.89
C GLU A 21 21.03 10.98 -4.34
N LYS A 22 19.81 11.33 -4.78
CA LYS A 22 19.55 11.78 -6.16
C LYS A 22 19.48 13.30 -6.34
N TYR A 23 19.01 14.04 -5.32
CA TYR A 23 18.63 15.45 -5.45
C TYR A 23 19.16 16.34 -4.30
N GLY A 24 19.79 15.76 -3.28
CA GLY A 24 20.33 16.49 -2.13
C GLY A 24 19.34 16.70 -0.99
N GLU A 25 19.90 17.03 0.19
CA GLU A 25 19.18 17.10 1.48
C GLU A 25 18.05 18.13 1.52
N VAL A 26 18.28 19.31 0.93
CA VAL A 26 17.32 20.43 0.94
C VAL A 26 16.07 20.03 0.16
N TYR A 27 16.24 19.58 -1.08
CA TYR A 27 15.14 19.13 -1.93
C TYR A 27 14.42 17.92 -1.32
N ALA A 28 15.16 16.93 -0.82
CA ALA A 28 14.58 15.75 -0.17
C ALA A 28 13.71 16.12 1.03
N SER A 29 14.16 17.04 1.87
CA SER A 29 13.40 17.52 3.04
C SER A 29 12.14 18.27 2.65
N GLU A 30 12.23 19.12 1.62
CA GLU A 30 11.08 19.85 1.09
C GLU A 30 10.03 18.90 0.53
N ILE A 31 10.44 17.95 -0.32
CA ILE A 31 9.53 16.98 -0.94
C ILE A 31 8.85 16.14 0.13
N ILE A 32 9.59 15.57 1.09
CA ILE A 32 8.99 14.76 2.16
C ILE A 32 7.99 15.58 2.99
N ARG A 33 8.26 16.86 3.25
CA ARG A 33 7.31 17.73 3.94
C ARG A 33 6.02 17.91 3.12
N LYS A 34 6.12 18.19 1.82
CA LYS A 34 4.97 18.34 0.91
C LYS A 34 4.19 17.03 0.74
N SER A 35 4.91 15.92 0.56
CA SER A 35 4.35 14.57 0.44
C SER A 35 3.44 14.18 1.59
N LYS A 36 3.72 14.65 2.82
CA LYS A 36 2.83 14.39 3.96
C LYS A 36 1.45 14.99 3.77
N GLY A 37 1.39 16.23 3.26
CA GLY A 37 0.12 16.91 2.94
C GLY A 37 -0.60 16.19 1.81
N VAL A 38 0.10 15.97 0.70
CA VAL A 38 -0.45 15.25 -0.46
C VAL A 38 -0.96 13.86 -0.09
N TYR A 39 -0.22 13.09 0.71
CA TYR A 39 -0.67 11.77 1.18
C TYR A 39 -1.94 11.85 2.03
N ARG A 40 -2.04 12.85 2.92
CA ARG A 40 -3.27 13.07 3.68
C ARG A 40 -4.43 13.37 2.73
N ASP A 41 -4.24 14.29 1.79
CA ASP A 41 -5.28 14.69 0.84
C ASP A 41 -5.73 13.49 -0.01
N LEU A 42 -4.79 12.66 -0.49
CA LEU A 42 -5.09 11.42 -1.22
C LEU A 42 -5.94 10.46 -0.37
N VAL A 43 -5.59 10.25 0.90
CA VAL A 43 -6.32 9.33 1.78
C VAL A 43 -7.70 9.88 2.19
N GLU A 44 -7.81 11.18 2.41
CA GLU A 44 -9.07 11.80 2.81
C GLU A 44 -10.06 11.86 1.65
N ASN A 45 -9.58 12.06 0.41
CA ASN A 45 -10.40 12.21 -0.79
C ASN A 45 -10.48 10.96 -1.69
N MET A 46 -9.78 9.86 -1.37
CA MET A 46 -9.98 8.59 -2.07
C MET A 46 -11.42 8.10 -1.88
N ASP A 47 -11.91 7.34 -2.85
CA ASP A 47 -13.22 6.71 -2.79
C ASP A 47 -13.39 5.91 -1.49
N ASP A 48 -14.60 5.96 -0.93
CA ASP A 48 -14.92 5.08 0.19
C ASP A 48 -15.00 3.64 -0.33
N ILE A 49 -14.10 2.80 0.18
CA ILE A 49 -14.05 1.37 -0.14
C ILE A 49 -14.49 0.50 1.05
N GLY A 50 -15.09 1.13 2.07
CA GLY A 50 -15.54 0.50 3.30
C GLY A 50 -14.47 0.50 4.39
N ALA A 51 -14.76 1.13 5.54
CA ALA A 51 -13.82 1.15 6.67
C ALA A 51 -13.57 -0.24 7.29
N ASP A 52 -14.50 -1.18 7.11
CA ASP A 52 -14.38 -2.58 7.53
C ASP A 52 -13.72 -3.48 6.47
N ASN A 53 -13.38 -2.93 5.30
CA ASN A 53 -12.75 -3.64 4.20
C ASN A 53 -11.39 -4.20 4.62
N PRO A 54 -11.19 -5.53 4.60
CA PRO A 54 -9.93 -6.14 4.97
C PRO A 54 -8.75 -5.66 4.14
N MET A 55 -8.91 -5.18 2.91
CA MET A 55 -7.83 -4.78 2.00
C MET A 55 -7.59 -3.27 1.92
N VAL A 56 -8.32 -2.45 2.71
CA VAL A 56 -8.16 -0.99 2.73
C VAL A 56 -6.72 -0.53 2.95
N TYR A 57 -5.98 -1.33 3.71
CA TYR A 57 -4.60 -1.06 4.05
C TYR A 57 -3.66 -1.10 2.84
N ASN A 58 -3.96 -1.91 1.82
CA ASN A 58 -3.15 -2.02 0.59
C ASN A 58 -3.18 -0.71 -0.18
N GLU A 59 -4.35 -0.08 -0.27
CA GLU A 59 -4.51 1.17 -0.99
C GLU A 59 -3.82 2.32 -0.25
N MET A 60 -4.04 2.44 1.07
CA MET A 60 -3.33 3.43 1.89
C MET A 60 -1.81 3.25 1.82
N PHE A 61 -1.33 2.01 1.81
CA PHE A 61 0.09 1.67 1.63
C PHE A 61 0.61 2.18 0.27
N ALA A 62 -0.13 1.96 -0.82
CA ALA A 62 0.29 2.37 -2.16
C ALA A 62 0.33 3.90 -2.33
N LEU A 63 -0.66 4.61 -1.79
CA LEU A 63 -0.78 6.07 -1.88
C LEU A 63 0.42 6.81 -1.27
N VAL A 64 1.10 6.22 -0.27
CA VAL A 64 2.33 6.82 0.27
C VAL A 64 3.40 6.99 -0.79
N PHE A 65 3.57 6.03 -1.70
CA PHE A 65 4.58 6.11 -2.77
C PHE A 65 4.16 7.00 -3.93
N VAL A 66 2.86 7.24 -4.12
CA VAL A 66 2.35 8.23 -5.08
C VAL A 66 2.58 9.66 -4.58
N SER A 67 2.58 9.88 -3.26
CA SER A 67 2.64 11.22 -2.68
C SER A 67 3.89 12.06 -3.06
N PRO A 68 5.12 11.53 -3.19
CA PRO A 68 6.28 12.31 -3.62
C PRO A 68 6.26 12.64 -5.11
N TYR A 69 5.67 11.77 -5.93
CA TYR A 69 5.48 12.02 -7.36
C TYR A 69 4.63 13.27 -7.57
N LEU A 70 3.45 13.30 -6.94
CA LEU A 70 2.53 14.44 -7.01
C LEU A 70 3.07 15.68 -6.30
N ALA A 71 3.68 15.53 -5.12
CA ALA A 71 4.28 16.66 -4.38
C ALA A 71 5.44 17.35 -5.11
N SER A 72 6.03 16.67 -6.09
CA SER A 72 7.09 17.21 -6.96
C SER A 72 6.56 17.84 -8.25
N ASP A 73 5.25 17.98 -8.42
CA ASP A 73 4.62 18.33 -9.71
C ASP A 73 5.05 17.38 -10.83
N LYS A 74 5.19 16.09 -10.50
CA LYS A 74 5.64 15.03 -11.42
C LYS A 74 7.09 15.19 -11.93
N LYS A 75 7.91 16.04 -11.28
CA LYS A 75 9.34 16.23 -11.61
C LYS A 75 10.22 15.05 -11.20
N ILE A 76 9.86 14.35 -10.13
CA ILE A 76 10.50 13.07 -9.78
C ILE A 76 9.96 12.01 -10.75
N PRO A 77 10.81 11.29 -11.49
CA PRO A 77 10.34 10.34 -12.47
C PRO A 77 9.89 9.02 -11.79
N PRO A 78 8.97 8.24 -12.40
CA PRO A 78 8.42 7.02 -11.81
C PRO A 78 9.48 6.00 -11.37
N GLU A 79 10.62 5.90 -12.04
CA GLU A 79 11.72 4.98 -11.70
C GLU A 79 12.32 5.31 -10.32
N THR A 80 12.35 6.59 -9.97
CA THR A 80 12.81 7.01 -8.64
C THR A 80 11.77 6.70 -7.56
N ILE A 81 10.48 6.76 -7.89
CA ILE A 81 9.38 6.31 -7.02
C ILE A 81 9.43 4.79 -6.82
N GLN A 82 9.69 4.03 -7.88
CA GLN A 82 9.89 2.58 -7.80
C GLN A 82 11.08 2.23 -6.90
N GLU A 83 12.20 2.96 -7.02
CA GLU A 83 13.36 2.76 -6.15
C GLU A 83 13.07 3.10 -4.68
N MET A 84 12.30 4.18 -4.43
CA MET A 84 11.78 4.51 -3.10
C MET A 84 10.94 3.37 -2.53
N MET A 85 10.01 2.82 -3.32
CA MET A 85 9.17 1.69 -2.93
C MET A 85 10.03 0.46 -2.61
N ARG A 86 10.92 0.08 -3.52
CA ARG A 86 11.82 -1.07 -3.37
C ARG A 86 12.65 -0.98 -2.09
N ARG A 87 13.33 0.14 -1.84
CA ARG A 87 14.15 0.33 -0.63
C ARG A 87 13.32 0.41 0.64
N SER A 88 12.11 0.95 0.56
CA SER A 88 11.16 0.96 1.68
C SER A 88 10.70 -0.45 2.05
N LEU A 89 10.42 -1.30 1.06
CA LEU A 89 10.10 -2.71 1.27
C LEU A 89 11.28 -3.49 1.86
N TYR A 90 12.51 -3.25 1.40
CA TYR A 90 13.69 -3.85 2.02
C TYR A 90 13.91 -3.38 3.46
N TYR A 91 13.61 -2.13 3.76
CA TYR A 91 13.70 -1.57 5.13
C TYR A 91 12.78 -2.32 6.11
N ILE A 92 11.62 -2.78 5.64
CA ILE A 92 10.67 -3.59 6.43
C ILE A 92 10.75 -5.09 6.13
N LYS A 93 11.79 -5.57 5.44
CA LYS A 93 11.93 -6.99 5.05
C LYS A 93 11.77 -7.95 6.25
N TRP A 94 12.27 -7.56 7.42
CA TRP A 94 12.18 -8.35 8.64
C TRP A 94 10.72 -8.67 9.02
N PHE A 95 9.78 -7.75 8.76
CA PHE A 95 8.36 -7.94 9.04
C PHE A 95 7.79 -9.04 8.14
N PHE A 96 8.10 -9.00 6.85
CA PHE A 96 7.67 -10.04 5.90
C PHE A 96 8.33 -11.39 6.16
N ALA A 97 9.57 -11.39 6.67
CA ALA A 97 10.28 -12.62 7.03
C ALA A 97 9.69 -13.35 8.25
N MET A 98 8.78 -12.73 9.02
CA MET A 98 8.14 -13.38 10.17
C MET A 98 7.20 -14.52 9.76
N THR A 99 6.72 -14.55 8.51
CA THR A 99 5.86 -15.62 7.99
C THR A 99 6.42 -16.14 6.68
N ASP A 100 6.97 -17.35 6.69
CA ASP A 100 7.43 -18.00 5.46
C ASP A 100 6.25 -18.59 4.68
N LEU A 101 5.81 -17.85 3.66
CA LEU A 101 4.73 -18.24 2.74
C LEU A 101 5.06 -19.47 1.88
N ASN A 102 6.30 -19.95 1.89
CA ASN A 102 6.66 -21.22 1.23
C ASN A 102 6.33 -22.44 2.09
N THR A 103 6.04 -22.27 3.38
CA THR A 103 5.65 -23.36 4.28
C THR A 103 4.13 -23.57 4.29
N LYS A 104 3.67 -24.81 4.57
CA LYS A 104 2.24 -25.11 4.79
C LYS A 104 1.61 -24.19 5.83
N ARG A 105 2.34 -23.91 6.93
CA ARG A 105 1.89 -23.00 8.00
C ARG A 105 1.72 -21.57 7.50
N GLY A 106 2.69 -21.04 6.74
CA GLY A 106 2.62 -19.68 6.19
C GLY A 106 1.50 -19.52 5.18
N LYS A 107 1.33 -20.48 4.26
CA LYS A 107 0.19 -20.50 3.32
C LYS A 107 -1.14 -20.51 4.05
N ALA A 108 -1.29 -21.36 5.08
CA ALA A 108 -2.50 -21.40 5.91
C ALA A 108 -2.76 -20.09 6.67
N SER A 109 -1.70 -19.40 7.12
CA SER A 109 -1.82 -18.08 7.75
C SER A 109 -2.32 -17.02 6.75
N ASN A 110 -1.74 -16.95 5.56
CA ASN A 110 -2.13 -15.99 4.53
C ASN A 110 -3.56 -16.22 4.01
N LYS A 111 -3.95 -17.50 3.84
CA LYS A 111 -5.31 -17.89 3.42
C LYS A 111 -6.39 -17.25 4.30
N LYS A 112 -6.13 -17.02 5.59
CA LYS A 112 -7.09 -16.37 6.50
C LYS A 112 -7.45 -14.95 6.06
N ASN A 113 -6.49 -14.16 5.60
CA ASN A 113 -6.73 -12.79 5.15
C ASN A 113 -7.54 -12.76 3.86
N ILE A 114 -7.25 -13.67 2.94
CA ILE A 114 -7.98 -13.82 1.67
C ILE A 114 -9.42 -14.26 1.92
N VAL A 115 -9.62 -15.29 2.75
CA VAL A 115 -10.96 -15.75 3.13
C VAL A 115 -11.73 -14.64 3.86
N LYS A 116 -11.05 -13.78 4.63
CA LYS A 116 -11.68 -12.61 5.26
C LYS A 116 -12.17 -11.61 4.21
N TYR A 117 -11.37 -11.30 3.20
CA TYR A 117 -11.79 -10.42 2.10
C TYR A 117 -12.93 -11.04 1.27
N TYR A 118 -12.79 -12.30 0.89
CA TYR A 118 -13.83 -13.08 0.21
C TYR A 118 -15.17 -13.03 0.94
N LYS A 119 -15.18 -13.24 2.26
CA LYS A 119 -16.41 -13.18 3.07
C LYS A 119 -16.98 -11.77 3.20
N TRP A 120 -16.13 -10.75 3.17
CA TRP A 120 -16.56 -9.35 3.20
C TRP A 120 -17.14 -8.91 1.85
N TYR A 121 -16.63 -9.45 0.75
CA TYR A 121 -17.06 -9.12 -0.60
C TYR A 121 -18.41 -9.79 -0.94
N THR A 122 -19.49 -9.01 -0.89
CA THR A 122 -20.84 -9.43 -1.28
C THR A 122 -21.35 -8.59 -2.46
N PRO A 123 -22.38 -9.03 -3.22
CA PRO A 123 -22.96 -8.24 -4.30
C PRO A 123 -23.45 -6.85 -3.84
N GLU A 124 -23.92 -6.73 -2.60
CA GLU A 124 -24.33 -5.45 -2.01
C GLU A 124 -23.12 -4.54 -1.77
N LYS A 125 -22.03 -5.10 -1.22
CA LYS A 125 -20.77 -4.39 -1.00
C LYS A 125 -20.09 -3.99 -2.30
N GLU A 126 -20.13 -4.84 -3.34
CA GLU A 126 -19.62 -4.50 -4.67
C GLU A 126 -20.37 -3.29 -5.27
N LYS A 127 -21.70 -3.27 -5.15
CA LYS A 127 -22.50 -2.13 -5.61
C LYS A 127 -22.21 -0.85 -4.82
N LEU A 128 -22.00 -0.98 -3.51
CA LEU A 128 -21.71 0.14 -2.62
C LEU A 128 -20.28 0.68 -2.81
N TYR A 129 -19.32 -0.21 -3.10
CA TYR A 129 -17.90 0.07 -3.20
C TYR A 129 -17.33 -0.42 -4.54
N PRO A 130 -17.76 0.16 -5.68
CA PRO A 130 -17.45 -0.35 -7.02
C PRO A 130 -15.96 -0.26 -7.39
N THR A 131 -15.18 0.52 -6.65
CA THR A 131 -13.72 0.69 -6.83
C THR A 131 -12.89 -0.27 -5.98
N SER A 132 -13.54 -1.08 -5.13
CA SER A 132 -12.85 -2.16 -4.41
C SER A 132 -12.35 -3.25 -5.37
N PHE A 133 -11.34 -4.01 -4.93
CA PHE A 133 -10.88 -5.19 -5.66
C PHE A 133 -12.04 -6.17 -5.91
N LYS A 134 -12.15 -6.65 -7.14
CA LYS A 134 -13.18 -7.65 -7.46
C LYS A 134 -12.69 -9.04 -7.07
N VAL A 135 -13.59 -9.83 -6.50
CA VAL A 135 -13.34 -11.24 -6.25
C VAL A 135 -13.85 -12.05 -7.43
N ASP A 136 -12.95 -12.81 -8.05
CA ASP A 136 -13.33 -13.84 -9.01
C ASP A 136 -13.86 -15.08 -8.26
N PHE A 137 -15.12 -15.40 -8.49
CA PHE A 137 -15.80 -16.55 -7.88
C PHE A 137 -15.79 -17.79 -8.76
N GLU A 138 -15.52 -17.67 -10.07
CA GLU A 138 -15.45 -18.83 -10.97
C GLU A 138 -14.20 -19.68 -10.65
N GLY A 139 -13.16 -19.03 -10.13
CA GLY A 139 -11.94 -19.66 -9.59
C GLY A 139 -11.92 -19.85 -8.07
N GLN A 140 -13.06 -20.15 -7.42
CA GLN A 140 -13.18 -20.36 -5.96
C GLN A 140 -11.94 -21.02 -5.34
N PRO A 141 -11.53 -20.60 -4.13
CA PRO A 141 -10.14 -20.62 -3.75
C PRO A 141 -9.53 -22.02 -3.87
N TYR A 142 -8.78 -22.23 -4.95
CA TYR A 142 -8.04 -23.45 -5.21
C TYR A 142 -7.10 -23.74 -4.05
N GLU A 143 -7.05 -25.00 -3.59
CA GLU A 143 -6.31 -25.37 -2.38
C GLU A 143 -4.82 -25.04 -2.47
N ASP A 144 -4.24 -25.06 -3.68
CA ASP A 144 -2.83 -24.79 -3.91
C ASP A 144 -2.52 -23.36 -4.38
N ALA A 145 -3.53 -22.50 -4.55
CA ALA A 145 -3.28 -21.13 -4.97
C ALA A 145 -2.62 -20.30 -3.87
N CYS A 146 -1.52 -19.62 -4.23
CA CYS A 146 -0.97 -18.50 -3.48
C CYS A 146 -1.65 -17.22 -3.98
N TYR A 147 -2.55 -16.67 -3.18
CA TYR A 147 -3.17 -15.37 -3.43
C TYR A 147 -2.21 -14.26 -3.00
N TYR A 148 -1.96 -13.32 -3.91
CA TYR A 148 -1.32 -12.03 -3.65
C TYR A 148 -2.39 -10.94 -3.53
#